data_AF-A0A2R4G9R0-F1
#
_entry.id   AF-A0A2R4G9R0-F1
#
_cell.length_a   1.000
_cell.length_b   1.000
_cell.length_c   1.000
_cell.angle_alpha   90.00
_cell.angle_beta   90.00
_cell.angle_gamma   90.00
#
_symmetry.space_group_name_H-M   'P 1'
#
loop_
_entity.id
_entity.type
_entity.pdbx_description
1 polymer ?
#
loop_
_entity_poly.entity_id
_entity_poly.type
_entity_poly.pdbx_seq_one_letter_code
_entity_poly.pdbx_strand_id
1 'polypeptide(L)'
;FRFHFRGTGYDEKMVREMEGLEASGSTYICTLCDSTRAEASGNMVLHSITRSHQENLERYELWRTNPFSESADRLRDRVKGVSAKPFMETQPTLDALHCDIGNATEFYKIFQDEIGEMHARSEVPSREERRRWRAALDKQLRKKMKLKPVMRMNGNYARRLMTAEAAEAVCELVPSEERRQALRELVALYLQMKPVWRSTWPARECPDQLCRYSFNSQRFAELLSSTFKYRYDGKITNYLHKTLAHVPEIVERDGSIGAWASEGNESGNKLFRRFRKMNARQS
;
A
#
# COMPACT_ATOMS: atom_id res chain seq x y z
N PHE A 1 33.65 17.75 3.08
CA PHE A 1 32.54 16.79 2.98
C PHE A 1 31.36 17.46 2.26
N ARG A 2 30.53 16.68 1.56
CA ARG A 2 29.23 17.11 1.04
C ARG A 2 28.16 16.23 1.67
N PHE A 3 26.99 16.79 1.97
CA PHE A 3 25.89 16.08 2.60
C PHE A 3 24.71 16.02 1.64
N HIS A 4 24.13 14.83 1.50
CA HIS A 4 22.91 14.59 0.73
C HIS A 4 21.89 13.98 1.70
N PHE A 5 20.82 14.72 1.98
CA PHE A 5 19.74 14.23 2.83
C PHE A 5 18.67 13.59 1.96
N ARG A 6 18.22 12.39 2.34
CA ARG A 6 17.08 11.72 1.72
C ARG A 6 16.00 11.56 2.78
N GLY A 7 14.97 12.39 2.71
CA GLY A 7 13.83 12.33 3.62
C GLY A 7 12.94 11.13 3.31
N THR A 8 13.36 9.93 3.73
CA THR A 8 12.62 8.67 3.59
C THR A 8 12.25 8.10 4.96
N GLY A 9 11.53 6.97 4.99
CA GLY A 9 11.19 6.29 6.26
C GLY A 9 10.02 6.92 7.02
N TYR A 10 9.18 7.69 6.33
CA TYR A 10 7.92 8.21 6.86
C TYR A 10 6.74 7.34 6.41
N ASP A 11 5.74 7.17 7.28
CA ASP A 11 4.49 6.58 6.85
C ASP A 11 3.70 7.56 5.96
N GLU A 12 2.78 7.05 5.13
CA GLU A 12 2.04 7.90 4.19
C GLU A 12 1.24 9.01 4.89
N LYS A 13 0.81 8.79 6.13
CA LYS A 13 0.07 9.80 6.89
C LYS A 13 0.97 11.02 7.16
N MET A 14 2.17 10.77 7.67
CA MET A 14 3.15 11.81 7.98
C MET A 14 3.63 12.53 6.71
N VAL A 15 3.88 11.80 5.61
CA VAL A 15 4.23 12.42 4.32
C VAL A 15 3.13 13.39 3.86
N ARG A 16 1.86 12.97 3.91
CA ARG A 16 0.74 13.83 3.49
C ARG A 16 0.64 15.10 4.33
N GLU A 17 0.79 14.98 5.64
CA GLU A 17 0.78 16.13 6.55
C GLU A 17 1.96 17.08 6.29
N MET A 18 3.16 16.55 6.03
CA MET A 18 4.38 17.34 5.78
C MET A 18 4.42 18.03 4.43
N GLU A 19 3.86 17.38 3.41
CA GLU A 19 3.80 17.86 2.01
C GLU A 19 2.49 18.59 1.68
N GLY A 20 1.67 18.91 2.69
CA GLY A 20 0.46 19.72 2.49
C GLY A 20 -0.66 19.04 1.70
N LEU A 21 -0.62 17.71 1.60
CA LEU A 21 -1.61 16.89 0.90
C LEU A 21 -2.79 16.57 1.80
N GLU A 22 -3.97 16.42 1.20
CA GLU A 22 -5.13 15.86 1.90
C GLU A 22 -4.85 14.46 2.49
N ALA A 23 -5.58 14.11 3.55
CA ALA A 23 -5.42 12.85 4.28
C ALA A 23 -5.60 11.60 3.39
N SER A 24 -5.14 10.44 3.85
CA SER A 24 -5.06 9.19 3.06
C SER A 24 -6.39 8.66 2.50
N GLY A 25 -7.54 9.15 2.99
CA GLY A 25 -8.87 8.83 2.46
C GLY A 25 -9.31 9.70 1.27
N SER A 26 -8.54 10.71 0.88
CA SER A 26 -8.84 11.64 -0.21
C SER A 26 -9.09 10.93 -1.55
N THR A 27 -9.83 11.59 -2.45
CA THR A 27 -9.94 11.20 -3.86
C THR A 27 -8.57 11.14 -4.55
N TYR A 28 -7.59 11.98 -4.16
CA TYR A 28 -6.21 11.93 -4.67
C TYR A 28 -5.37 10.95 -3.86
N ILE A 29 -5.19 9.75 -4.42
CA ILE A 29 -4.73 8.57 -3.65
C ILE A 29 -3.22 8.46 -3.54
N CYS A 30 -2.46 9.13 -4.41
CA CYS A 30 -1.02 8.95 -4.49
C CYS A 30 -0.30 10.15 -3.89
N THR A 31 0.88 9.92 -3.32
CA THR A 31 1.80 10.99 -2.90
C THR A 31 2.82 11.31 -4.01
N LEU A 32 2.79 10.57 -5.12
CA LEU A 32 3.79 10.61 -6.19
C LEU A 32 3.21 11.10 -7.52
N CYS A 33 1.93 10.84 -7.78
CA CYS A 33 1.22 11.26 -9.00
C CYS A 33 -0.13 11.90 -8.66
N ASP A 34 -0.82 12.42 -9.68
CA ASP A 34 -2.06 13.18 -9.54
C ASP A 34 -3.34 12.37 -9.71
N SER A 35 -3.22 11.07 -9.93
CA SER A 35 -4.35 10.20 -10.24
C SER A 35 -5.35 10.12 -9.09
N THR A 36 -6.62 10.21 -9.44
CA THR A 36 -7.72 9.99 -8.50
C THR A 36 -7.93 8.49 -8.24
N ARG A 37 -8.72 8.17 -7.20
CA ARG A 37 -9.06 6.78 -6.85
C ARG A 37 -9.75 6.03 -7.98
N ALA A 38 -10.67 6.71 -8.67
CA ALA A 38 -11.43 6.13 -9.77
C ALA A 38 -10.52 5.92 -10.99
N GLU A 39 -9.74 6.93 -11.38
CA GLU A 39 -8.79 6.83 -12.50
C GLU A 39 -7.76 5.72 -12.26
N ALA A 40 -7.18 5.65 -11.05
CA ALA A 40 -6.20 4.62 -10.70
C ALA A 40 -6.81 3.21 -10.59
N SER A 41 -8.13 3.08 -10.44
CA SER A 41 -8.81 1.78 -10.55
C SER A 41 -9.08 1.38 -12.00
N GLY A 42 -9.28 2.35 -12.90
CA GLY A 42 -9.45 2.13 -14.33
C GLY A 42 -8.14 1.83 -15.06
N ASN A 43 -7.06 2.50 -14.67
CA ASN A 43 -5.69 2.23 -15.11
C ASN A 43 -4.81 2.03 -13.87
N MET A 44 -4.40 0.80 -13.58
CA MET A 44 -3.72 0.48 -12.32
C MET A 44 -2.19 0.60 -12.37
N VAL A 45 -1.58 0.50 -13.57
CA VAL A 45 -0.12 0.33 -13.71
C VAL A 45 0.58 1.45 -14.45
N LEU A 46 -0.11 2.18 -15.33
CA LEU A 46 0.52 3.18 -16.18
C LEU A 46 0.35 4.58 -15.57
N HIS A 47 1.29 4.94 -14.71
CA HIS A 47 1.43 6.27 -14.10
C HIS A 47 2.91 6.61 -13.98
N SER A 48 3.23 7.90 -13.99
CA SER A 48 4.59 8.41 -13.73
C SER A 48 4.60 9.24 -12.45
N ILE A 49 5.77 9.37 -11.82
CA ILE A 49 5.96 10.30 -10.71
C ILE A 49 5.97 11.74 -11.27
N THR A 50 5.08 12.58 -10.74
CA THR A 50 4.99 14.00 -11.11
C THR A 50 5.22 14.92 -9.92
N ARG A 51 4.72 14.54 -8.74
CA ARG A 51 4.75 15.39 -7.54
C ARG A 51 6.16 15.57 -7.00
N SER A 52 6.46 16.80 -6.60
CA SER A 52 7.67 17.16 -5.86
C SER A 52 7.36 18.22 -4.80
N HIS A 53 8.27 18.41 -3.85
CA HIS A 53 8.12 19.43 -2.80
C HIS A 53 7.98 20.84 -3.39
N GLN A 54 8.80 21.18 -4.38
CA GLN A 54 8.75 22.46 -5.08
C GLN A 54 7.40 22.67 -5.78
N GLU A 55 6.91 21.65 -6.48
CA GLU A 55 5.60 21.73 -7.14
C GLU A 55 4.45 21.88 -6.12
N ASN A 56 4.52 21.19 -4.98
CA ASN A 56 3.52 21.33 -3.93
C ASN A 56 3.51 22.76 -3.34
N LEU A 57 4.67 23.41 -3.20
CA LEU A 57 4.73 24.81 -2.76
C LEU A 57 4.03 25.74 -3.76
N GLU A 58 4.26 25.55 -5.07
CA GLU A 58 3.62 26.33 -6.13
C GLU A 58 2.10 26.08 -6.17
N ARG A 59 1.67 24.82 -6.07
CA ARG A 59 0.26 24.44 -5.98
C ARG A 59 -0.42 25.04 -4.75
N TYR A 60 0.26 25.10 -3.62
CA TYR A 60 -0.27 25.77 -2.42
C TYR A 60 -0.44 27.27 -2.64
N GLU A 61 0.50 27.96 -3.29
CA GLU A 61 0.33 29.39 -3.59
C GLU A 61 -0.86 29.61 -4.53
N LEU A 62 -1.07 28.75 -5.54
CA LEU A 62 -2.27 28.79 -6.38
C LEU A 62 -3.56 28.58 -5.58
N TRP A 63 -3.58 27.61 -4.65
CA TRP A 63 -4.70 27.37 -3.74
C TRP A 63 -4.99 28.61 -2.89
N ARG A 64 -3.95 29.22 -2.32
CA ARG A 64 -4.08 30.36 -1.41
C ARG A 64 -4.51 31.64 -2.11
N THR A 65 -3.99 31.92 -3.31
CA THR A 65 -4.30 33.17 -4.03
C THR A 65 -5.53 33.07 -4.91
N ASN A 66 -5.92 31.86 -5.34
CA ASN A 66 -7.02 31.59 -6.26
C ASN A 66 -7.10 32.62 -7.42
N PRO A 67 -6.06 32.72 -8.26
CA PRO A 67 -5.94 33.81 -9.23
C PRO A 67 -7.03 33.78 -10.32
N PHE A 68 -7.70 32.64 -10.49
CA PHE A 68 -8.76 32.42 -11.46
C PHE A 68 -10.16 32.54 -10.86
N SER A 69 -10.28 32.89 -9.57
CA SER A 69 -11.56 33.00 -8.86
C SER A 69 -12.44 31.75 -9.01
N GLU A 70 -11.82 30.57 -8.97
CA GLU A 70 -12.50 29.29 -9.12
C GLU A 70 -13.31 28.94 -7.87
N SER A 71 -14.36 28.13 -8.05
CA SER A 71 -15.06 27.50 -6.93
C SER A 71 -14.15 26.52 -6.19
N ALA A 72 -14.49 26.20 -4.94
CA ALA A 72 -13.68 25.31 -4.10
C ALA A 72 -13.34 23.97 -4.77
N ASP A 73 -14.32 23.32 -5.41
CA ASP A 73 -14.12 22.03 -6.08
C ASP A 73 -13.22 22.14 -7.32
N ARG A 74 -13.38 23.21 -8.12
CA ARG A 74 -12.54 23.44 -9.30
C ARG A 74 -11.10 23.76 -8.91
N LEU A 75 -10.92 24.61 -7.90
CA LEU A 75 -9.60 24.96 -7.38
C LEU A 75 -8.92 23.73 -6.76
N ARG A 76 -9.66 22.93 -5.98
CA ARG A 76 -9.16 21.66 -5.40
C ARG A 76 -8.70 20.69 -6.49
N ASP A 77 -9.44 20.60 -7.61
CA ASP A 77 -9.01 19.79 -8.74
C ASP A 77 -7.79 20.36 -9.45
N ARG A 78 -7.71 21.67 -9.64
CA ARG A 78 -6.53 22.32 -10.22
C ARG A 78 -5.25 22.03 -9.45
N VAL A 79 -5.31 22.10 -8.11
CA VAL A 79 -4.15 21.87 -7.24
C VAL A 79 -3.99 20.41 -6.81
N LYS A 80 -4.85 19.51 -7.32
CA LYS A 80 -4.83 18.06 -7.09
C LYS A 80 -4.76 17.68 -5.60
N GLY A 81 -5.47 18.43 -4.75
CA GLY A 81 -5.59 18.18 -3.31
C GLY A 81 -4.44 18.71 -2.44
N VAL A 82 -3.64 19.67 -2.92
CA VAL A 82 -2.73 20.47 -2.09
C VAL A 82 -3.50 21.64 -1.47
N SER A 83 -3.76 21.59 -0.18
CA SER A 83 -4.56 22.62 0.53
C SER A 83 -3.88 23.20 1.76
N ALA A 84 -2.73 22.66 2.15
CA ALA A 84 -1.87 23.18 3.21
C ALA A 84 -0.47 23.45 2.65
N LYS A 85 0.28 24.35 3.29
CA LYS A 85 1.63 24.70 2.86
C LYS A 85 2.60 23.57 3.23
N PRO A 86 3.31 22.96 2.27
CA PRO A 86 4.40 22.04 2.58
C PRO A 86 5.45 22.74 3.45
N PHE A 87 5.98 22.06 4.46
CA PHE A 87 6.97 22.65 5.36
C PHE A 87 8.25 21.83 5.51
N MET A 88 8.25 20.56 5.08
CA MET A 88 9.41 19.68 5.10
C MET A 88 9.47 18.90 3.79
N GLU A 89 10.61 18.98 3.12
CA GLU A 89 10.86 18.22 1.89
C GLU A 89 10.99 16.73 2.20
N THR A 90 10.24 15.92 1.46
CA THR A 90 10.31 14.46 1.50
C THR A 90 10.72 13.92 0.14
N GLN A 91 11.56 12.87 0.13
CA GLN A 91 11.92 12.21 -1.12
C GLN A 91 10.70 11.44 -1.65
N PRO A 92 10.28 11.62 -2.92
CA PRO A 92 9.11 10.95 -3.48
C PRO A 92 9.35 9.45 -3.67
N THR A 93 9.12 8.66 -2.62
CA THR A 93 9.38 7.22 -2.58
C THR A 93 8.24 6.44 -1.91
N LEU A 94 8.44 5.14 -1.69
CA LEU A 94 7.51 4.21 -1.03
C LEU A 94 8.11 3.70 0.28
N ASP A 95 7.34 3.70 1.37
CA ASP A 95 7.76 3.02 2.59
C ASP A 95 7.47 1.51 2.53
N ALA A 96 8.53 0.70 2.54
CA ALA A 96 8.40 -0.74 2.34
C ALA A 96 7.67 -1.46 3.49
N LEU A 97 7.79 -0.97 4.73
CA LEU A 97 7.13 -1.59 5.90
C LEU A 97 5.62 -1.37 5.88
N HIS A 98 5.17 -0.13 5.74
CA HIS A 98 3.75 0.19 5.71
C HIS A 98 3.09 -0.26 4.40
N CYS A 99 3.84 -0.32 3.29
CA CYS A 99 3.38 -0.98 2.06
C CYS A 99 3.03 -2.45 2.32
N ASP A 100 3.93 -3.22 2.93
CA ASP A 100 3.67 -4.63 3.27
C ASP A 100 2.46 -4.80 4.20
N ILE A 101 2.34 -3.95 5.22
CA ILE A 101 1.22 -4.01 6.17
C ILE A 101 -0.10 -3.64 5.46
N GLY A 102 -0.08 -2.62 4.61
CA GLY A 102 -1.23 -2.16 3.83
C GLY A 102 -1.71 -3.25 2.86
N ASN A 103 -0.80 -3.80 2.06
CA ASN A 103 -1.11 -4.85 1.10
C ASN A 103 -1.59 -6.13 1.81
N ALA A 104 -0.92 -6.58 2.88
CA ALA A 104 -1.37 -7.75 3.64
C ALA A 104 -2.76 -7.54 4.28
N THR A 105 -3.08 -6.32 4.71
CA THR A 105 -4.42 -5.97 5.20
C THR A 105 -5.46 -6.07 4.08
N GLU A 106 -5.09 -5.70 2.86
CA GLU A 106 -5.99 -5.80 1.70
C GLU A 106 -6.21 -7.25 1.27
N PHE A 107 -5.15 -8.07 1.22
CA PHE A 107 -5.26 -9.51 1.00
C PHE A 107 -6.09 -10.21 2.08
N TYR A 108 -5.93 -9.83 3.35
CA TYR A 108 -6.76 -10.36 4.42
C TYR A 108 -8.26 -10.07 4.21
N LYS A 109 -8.62 -8.93 3.61
CA LYS A 109 -10.01 -8.65 3.22
C LYS A 109 -10.45 -9.47 1.99
N ILE A 110 -9.58 -9.64 0.99
CA ILE A 110 -9.85 -10.54 -0.14
C ILE A 110 -10.14 -11.95 0.38
N PHE A 111 -9.31 -12.48 1.28
CA PHE A 111 -9.54 -13.81 1.87
C PHE A 111 -10.89 -13.92 2.59
N GLN A 112 -11.32 -12.87 3.32
CA GLN A 112 -12.66 -12.85 3.93
C GLN A 112 -13.78 -12.86 2.89
N ASP A 113 -13.63 -12.07 1.82
CA ASP A 113 -14.63 -11.93 0.77
C ASP A 113 -14.72 -13.22 -0.09
N GLU A 114 -13.61 -13.92 -0.32
CA GLU A 114 -13.61 -15.21 -1.02
C GLU A 114 -14.25 -16.33 -0.20
N ILE A 115 -14.05 -16.36 1.13
CA ILE A 115 -14.76 -17.29 2.03
C ILE A 115 -16.27 -17.02 2.01
N GLY A 116 -16.67 -15.76 1.82
CA GLY A 116 -18.06 -15.33 1.76
C GLY A 116 -18.70 -15.37 0.37
N GLU A 117 -17.95 -15.79 -0.66
CA GLU A 117 -18.37 -15.79 -2.07
C GLU A 117 -18.95 -14.43 -2.52
N MET A 118 -18.32 -13.33 -2.11
CA MET A 118 -18.80 -11.97 -2.36
C MET A 118 -19.03 -11.64 -3.84
N HIS A 119 -18.34 -12.33 -4.75
CA HIS A 119 -18.50 -12.19 -6.19
C HIS A 119 -19.85 -12.72 -6.72
N ALA A 120 -20.49 -13.67 -6.01
CA ALA A 120 -21.75 -14.30 -6.41
C ALA A 120 -22.96 -13.74 -5.66
N ARG A 121 -22.75 -12.84 -4.70
CA ARG A 121 -23.82 -12.27 -3.87
C ARG A 121 -24.51 -11.10 -4.57
N SER A 122 -25.83 -11.13 -4.60
CA SER A 122 -26.69 -10.01 -5.03
C SER A 122 -26.91 -8.98 -3.91
N GLU A 123 -26.91 -9.43 -2.65
CA GLU A 123 -27.20 -8.61 -1.48
C GLU A 123 -25.94 -8.25 -0.68
N VAL A 124 -25.97 -7.06 -0.06
CA VAL A 124 -24.90 -6.61 0.84
C VAL A 124 -24.93 -7.50 2.10
N PRO A 125 -23.83 -8.19 2.43
CA PRO A 125 -23.79 -9.07 3.61
C PRO A 125 -23.98 -8.29 4.90
N SER A 126 -24.65 -8.93 5.86
CA SER A 126 -24.83 -8.37 7.18
C SER A 126 -23.51 -8.28 7.95
N ARG A 127 -23.47 -7.46 9.01
CA ARG A 127 -22.30 -7.36 9.89
C ARG A 127 -21.97 -8.70 10.56
N GLU A 128 -22.99 -9.52 10.84
CA GLU A 128 -22.83 -10.83 11.45
C GLU A 128 -22.22 -11.85 10.48
N GLU A 129 -22.63 -11.84 9.21
CA GLU A 129 -22.02 -12.66 8.16
C GLU A 129 -20.53 -12.35 7.99
N ARG A 130 -20.18 -11.07 7.85
CA ARG A 130 -18.78 -10.65 7.76
C ARG A 130 -17.97 -11.07 9.00
N ARG A 131 -18.59 -11.03 10.19
CA ARG A 131 -17.95 -11.50 11.43
C ARG A 131 -17.73 -13.02 11.42
N ARG A 132 -18.68 -13.80 10.88
CA ARG A 132 -18.55 -15.25 10.73
C ARG A 132 -17.40 -15.62 9.78
N TRP A 133 -17.28 -14.97 8.62
CA TRP A 133 -16.18 -15.24 7.68
C TRP A 133 -14.82 -14.89 8.26
N ARG A 134 -14.72 -13.74 8.96
CA ARG A 134 -13.50 -13.39 9.69
C ARG A 134 -13.12 -14.44 10.73
N ALA A 135 -14.09 -14.90 11.52
CA ALA A 135 -13.83 -15.92 12.55
C ALA A 135 -13.40 -17.26 11.93
N ALA A 136 -13.96 -17.64 10.78
CA ALA A 136 -13.55 -18.83 10.03
C ALA A 136 -12.10 -18.72 9.53
N LEU A 137 -11.77 -17.59 8.89
CA LEU A 137 -10.41 -17.28 8.43
C LEU A 137 -9.39 -17.34 9.60
N ASP A 138 -9.71 -16.65 10.70
CA ASP A 138 -8.86 -16.60 11.89
C ASP A 138 -8.64 -17.99 12.52
N LYS A 139 -9.69 -18.82 12.56
CA LYS A 139 -9.60 -20.20 13.06
C LYS A 139 -8.68 -21.05 12.17
N GLN A 140 -8.79 -20.92 10.85
CA GLN A 140 -8.00 -21.67 9.89
C GLN A 140 -6.52 -21.24 9.90
N LEU A 141 -6.24 -19.93 9.89
CA LEU A 141 -4.88 -19.39 10.00
C LEU A 141 -4.23 -19.76 11.35
N ARG A 142 -5.00 -19.84 12.44
CA ARG A 142 -4.49 -20.36 13.72
C ARG A 142 -4.13 -21.84 13.62
N LYS A 143 -4.98 -22.66 13.01
CA LYS A 143 -4.80 -24.11 12.91
C LYS A 143 -3.56 -24.46 12.08
N LYS A 144 -3.49 -23.93 10.85
CA LYS A 144 -2.49 -24.28 9.82
C LYS A 144 -1.24 -23.41 9.91
N MET A 145 -1.39 -22.10 10.04
CA MET A 145 -0.27 -21.16 10.01
C MET A 145 0.26 -20.78 11.39
N LYS A 146 -0.38 -21.23 12.49
CA LYS A 146 -0.07 -20.83 13.87
C LYS A 146 -0.10 -19.31 14.07
N LEU A 147 -1.02 -18.65 13.38
CA LEU A 147 -1.23 -17.21 13.48
C LEU A 147 -2.34 -16.90 14.49
N LYS A 148 -2.02 -16.14 15.54
CA LYS A 148 -3.02 -15.62 16.46
C LYS A 148 -3.67 -14.37 15.85
N PRO A 149 -5.00 -14.25 15.84
CA PRO A 149 -5.69 -13.05 15.36
C PRO A 149 -5.16 -11.80 16.05
N VAL A 150 -4.99 -10.73 15.28
CA VAL A 150 -4.49 -9.44 15.75
C VAL A 150 -5.55 -8.37 15.54
N MET A 151 -5.64 -7.40 16.45
CA MET A 151 -6.56 -6.28 16.31
C MET A 151 -6.14 -5.34 15.17
N ARG A 152 -4.83 -5.11 15.02
CA ARG A 152 -4.23 -4.33 13.93
C ARG A 152 -3.12 -5.15 13.29
N MET A 153 -3.11 -5.18 11.97
CA MET A 153 -2.06 -5.84 11.19
C MET A 153 -0.70 -5.22 11.53
N ASN A 154 0.28 -6.07 11.80
CA ASN A 154 1.67 -5.67 12.04
C ASN A 154 2.60 -6.36 11.04
N GLY A 155 3.84 -5.88 10.93
CA GLY A 155 4.80 -6.40 9.95
C GLY A 155 5.07 -7.90 10.09
N ASN A 156 5.13 -8.45 11.31
CA ASN A 156 5.35 -9.88 11.53
C ASN A 156 4.16 -10.73 11.03
N TYR A 157 2.93 -10.28 11.27
CA TYR A 157 1.75 -10.96 10.76
C TYR A 157 1.70 -10.87 9.24
N ALA A 158 1.95 -9.69 8.66
CA ALA A 158 1.97 -9.47 7.22
C ALA A 158 2.96 -10.41 6.51
N ARG A 159 4.19 -10.52 7.02
CA ARG A 159 5.22 -11.44 6.46
C ARG A 159 4.80 -12.91 6.52
N ARG A 160 4.07 -13.33 7.55
CA ARG A 160 3.61 -14.73 7.71
C ARG A 160 2.30 -15.03 6.97
N LEU A 161 1.49 -14.02 6.70
CA LEU A 161 0.24 -14.14 5.95
C LEU A 161 0.50 -14.17 4.45
N MET A 162 1.46 -13.37 3.97
CA MET A 162 1.78 -13.28 2.55
C MET A 162 2.77 -14.36 2.15
N THR A 163 2.30 -15.62 2.13
CA THR A 163 3.05 -16.79 1.64
C THR A 163 2.13 -17.71 0.84
N ALA A 164 2.72 -18.59 0.01
CA ALA A 164 1.95 -19.56 -0.76
C ALA A 164 1.20 -20.55 0.16
N GLU A 165 1.83 -20.98 1.25
CA GLU A 165 1.25 -21.90 2.22
C GLU A 165 0.05 -21.28 2.95
N ALA A 166 0.13 -19.98 3.26
CA ALA A 166 -1.01 -19.26 3.83
C ALA A 166 -2.17 -19.16 2.83
N ALA A 167 -1.88 -18.93 1.54
CA ALA A 167 -2.89 -18.93 0.49
C ALA A 167 -3.56 -20.30 0.36
N GLU A 168 -2.80 -21.41 0.36
CA GLU A 168 -3.37 -22.76 0.34
C GLU A 168 -4.25 -23.03 1.56
N ALA A 169 -3.82 -22.61 2.75
CA ALA A 169 -4.63 -22.75 3.95
C ALA A 169 -5.98 -21.99 3.85
N VAL A 170 -6.01 -20.86 3.15
CA VAL A 170 -7.25 -20.11 2.87
C VAL A 170 -8.07 -20.79 1.78
N CYS A 171 -7.45 -21.32 0.72
CA CYS A 171 -8.13 -22.02 -0.37
C CYS A 171 -8.97 -23.22 0.13
N GLU A 172 -8.57 -23.89 1.20
CA GLU A 172 -9.37 -24.94 1.86
C GLU A 172 -10.77 -24.46 2.32
N LEU A 173 -10.97 -23.16 2.52
CA LEU A 173 -12.26 -22.56 2.91
C LEU A 173 -13.04 -21.97 1.73
N VAL A 174 -12.42 -21.78 0.57
CA VAL A 174 -13.07 -21.20 -0.61
C VAL A 174 -13.81 -22.32 -1.35
N PRO A 175 -15.11 -22.21 -1.67
CA PRO A 175 -15.85 -23.32 -2.28
C PRO A 175 -15.46 -23.62 -3.72
N SER A 176 -15.37 -22.60 -4.58
CA SER A 176 -15.09 -22.75 -6.01
C SER A 176 -13.60 -22.97 -6.30
N GLU A 177 -13.27 -23.99 -7.10
CA GLU A 177 -11.89 -24.27 -7.51
C GLU A 177 -11.32 -23.18 -8.44
N GLU A 178 -12.16 -22.60 -9.30
CA GLU A 178 -11.76 -21.48 -10.16
C GLU A 178 -11.32 -20.28 -9.32
N ARG A 179 -12.05 -19.99 -8.23
CA ARG A 179 -11.70 -18.92 -7.27
C ARG A 179 -10.41 -19.26 -6.51
N ARG A 180 -10.22 -20.52 -6.12
CA ARG A 180 -8.97 -20.97 -5.48
C ARG A 180 -7.78 -20.74 -6.41
N GLN A 181 -7.90 -21.13 -7.68
CA GLN A 181 -6.82 -20.94 -8.65
C GLN A 181 -6.50 -19.46 -8.86
N ALA A 182 -7.52 -18.61 -8.99
CA ALA A 182 -7.32 -17.17 -9.09
C ALA A 182 -6.64 -16.57 -7.84
N LEU A 183 -7.02 -17.02 -6.64
CA LEU A 183 -6.40 -16.55 -5.41
C LEU A 183 -4.92 -16.98 -5.32
N ARG A 184 -4.60 -18.21 -5.72
CA ARG A 184 -3.21 -18.71 -5.81
C ARG A 184 -2.40 -17.90 -6.80
N GLU A 185 -2.93 -17.66 -8.00
CA GLU A 185 -2.26 -16.84 -9.03
C GLU A 185 -2.00 -15.42 -8.51
N LEU A 186 -2.99 -14.81 -7.86
CA LEU A 186 -2.84 -13.46 -7.29
C LEU A 186 -1.73 -13.41 -6.25
N VAL A 187 -1.69 -14.36 -5.31
CA VAL A 187 -0.64 -14.43 -4.29
C VAL A 187 0.72 -14.76 -4.93
N ALA A 188 0.78 -15.66 -5.89
CA ALA A 188 2.01 -16.02 -6.58
C ALA A 188 2.64 -14.79 -7.29
N LEU A 189 1.83 -14.02 -8.03
CA LEU A 189 2.29 -12.78 -8.67
C LEU A 189 2.77 -11.76 -7.63
N TYR A 190 2.04 -11.59 -6.53
CA TYR A 190 2.49 -10.71 -5.44
C TYR A 190 3.86 -11.13 -4.89
N LEU A 191 4.07 -12.43 -4.67
CA LEU A 191 5.33 -12.97 -4.16
C LEU A 191 6.49 -12.82 -5.15
N GLN A 192 6.22 -12.85 -6.46
CA GLN A 192 7.24 -12.58 -7.48
C GLN A 192 7.65 -11.11 -7.51
N MET A 193 6.72 -10.19 -7.25
CA MET A 193 7.02 -8.75 -7.25
C MET A 193 7.64 -8.28 -5.93
N LYS A 194 7.21 -8.87 -4.80
CA LYS A 194 7.56 -8.42 -3.44
C LYS A 194 9.05 -8.21 -3.15
N PRO A 195 9.99 -9.07 -3.60
CA PRO A 195 11.41 -8.86 -3.36
C PRO A 195 11.91 -7.51 -3.87
N VAL A 196 11.36 -6.99 -4.98
CA VAL A 196 11.88 -5.80 -5.65
C VAL A 196 11.79 -4.55 -4.79
N TRP A 197 10.71 -4.36 -4.02
CA TRP A 197 10.58 -3.23 -3.10
C TRP A 197 11.09 -3.52 -1.68
N ARG A 198 11.56 -4.74 -1.40
CA ARG A 198 11.99 -5.17 -0.05
C ARG A 198 13.47 -5.48 0.08
N SER A 199 14.11 -5.97 -0.97
CA SER A 199 15.54 -6.25 -1.00
C SER A 199 16.35 -4.98 -0.75
N THR A 200 17.55 -5.16 -0.20
CA THR A 200 18.46 -4.03 0.01
C THR A 200 19.02 -3.57 -1.31
N TRP A 201 19.37 -4.52 -2.20
CA TRP A 201 19.85 -4.23 -3.54
C TRP A 201 19.17 -5.12 -4.60
N PRO A 202 17.97 -4.74 -5.10
CA PRO A 202 17.16 -5.59 -5.97
C PRO A 202 17.87 -5.99 -7.28
N ALA A 203 18.66 -5.09 -7.87
CA ALA A 203 19.42 -5.38 -9.10
C ALA A 203 20.44 -6.51 -8.94
N ARG A 204 20.86 -6.84 -7.71
CA ARG A 204 21.79 -7.94 -7.42
C ARG A 204 21.11 -9.14 -6.77
N GLU A 205 20.17 -8.90 -5.86
CA GLU A 205 19.52 -9.95 -5.07
C GLU A 205 18.37 -10.64 -5.83
N CYS A 206 17.66 -9.91 -6.68
CA CYS A 206 16.49 -10.40 -7.42
C CYS A 206 16.37 -9.77 -8.83
N PRO A 207 17.42 -9.88 -9.68
CA PRO A 207 17.46 -9.24 -11.00
C PRO A 207 16.35 -9.72 -11.94
N ASP A 208 16.01 -11.00 -11.90
CA ASP A 208 14.95 -11.57 -12.75
C ASP A 208 13.57 -11.01 -12.37
N GLN A 209 13.29 -10.91 -11.06
CA GLN A 209 12.05 -10.31 -10.58
C GLN A 209 11.97 -8.82 -10.90
N LEU A 210 13.09 -8.09 -10.79
CA LEU A 210 13.17 -6.68 -11.18
C LEU A 210 12.88 -6.51 -12.68
N CYS A 211 13.51 -7.32 -13.53
CA CYS A 211 13.30 -7.28 -14.99
C CYS A 211 11.85 -7.60 -15.38
N ARG A 212 11.20 -8.54 -14.67
CA ARG A 212 9.83 -8.98 -14.96
C ARG A 212 8.76 -8.17 -14.24
N TYR A 213 9.13 -7.15 -13.45
CA TYR A 213 8.20 -6.44 -12.58
C TYR A 213 7.01 -5.85 -13.34
N SER A 214 7.27 -5.12 -14.42
CA SER A 214 6.20 -4.47 -15.21
C SER A 214 5.23 -5.47 -15.84
N PHE A 215 5.73 -6.62 -16.30
CA PHE A 215 4.87 -7.70 -16.81
C PHE A 215 4.02 -8.31 -15.69
N ASN A 216 4.63 -8.57 -14.53
CA ASN A 216 3.92 -9.16 -13.39
C ASN A 216 2.88 -8.19 -12.82
N SER A 217 3.16 -6.88 -12.76
CA SER A 217 2.21 -5.88 -12.28
C SER A 217 1.03 -5.70 -13.22
N GLN A 218 1.27 -5.73 -14.54
CA GLN A 218 0.23 -5.75 -15.56
C GLN A 218 -0.69 -6.96 -15.39
N ARG A 219 -0.11 -8.17 -15.28
CA ARG A 219 -0.89 -9.40 -15.08
C ARG A 219 -1.68 -9.39 -13.77
N PHE A 220 -1.07 -8.85 -12.70
CA PHE A 220 -1.74 -8.70 -11.40
C PHE A 220 -2.95 -7.75 -11.52
N ALA A 221 -2.79 -6.61 -12.18
CA ALA A 221 -3.87 -5.65 -12.42
C ALA A 221 -5.00 -6.24 -13.28
N GLU A 222 -4.66 -7.00 -14.33
CA GLU A 222 -5.65 -7.72 -15.15
C GLU A 222 -6.50 -8.65 -14.30
N LEU A 223 -5.86 -9.45 -13.42
CA LEU A 223 -6.56 -10.36 -12.53
C LEU A 223 -7.48 -9.62 -11.55
N LEU A 224 -7.04 -8.45 -11.05
CA LEU A 224 -7.89 -7.59 -10.22
C LEU A 224 -9.10 -7.04 -10.99
N SER A 225 -8.87 -6.54 -12.20
CA SER A 225 -9.90 -5.89 -13.03
C SER A 225 -10.94 -6.86 -13.62
N SER A 226 -10.59 -8.14 -13.70
CA SER A 226 -11.45 -9.22 -14.17
C SER A 226 -12.02 -10.01 -12.99
N THR A 227 -11.24 -10.96 -12.47
CA THR A 227 -11.67 -11.92 -11.45
C THR A 227 -12.04 -11.28 -10.12
N PHE A 228 -11.42 -10.16 -9.74
CA PHE A 228 -11.74 -9.44 -8.50
C PHE A 228 -12.47 -8.11 -8.73
N LYS A 229 -13.10 -7.94 -9.90
CA LYS A 229 -13.80 -6.69 -10.28
C LYS A 229 -14.83 -6.26 -9.24
N TYR A 230 -15.57 -7.20 -8.66
CA TYR A 230 -16.57 -6.95 -7.60
C TYR A 230 -16.01 -6.11 -6.42
N ARG A 231 -14.70 -6.17 -6.19
CA ARG A 231 -14.00 -5.43 -5.15
C ARG A 231 -13.28 -4.18 -5.67
N TYR A 232 -12.77 -4.19 -6.89
CA TYR A 232 -11.90 -3.13 -7.42
C TYR A 232 -12.57 -2.21 -8.46
N ASP A 233 -13.86 -2.36 -8.69
CA ASP A 233 -14.63 -1.43 -9.53
C ASP A 233 -14.71 -0.04 -8.87
N GLY A 234 -14.11 0.96 -9.51
CA GLY A 234 -14.07 2.35 -9.05
C GLY A 234 -13.21 2.62 -7.81
N LYS A 235 -12.47 1.63 -7.29
CA LYS A 235 -11.62 1.83 -6.10
C LYS A 235 -10.38 0.95 -6.06
N ILE A 236 -9.30 1.52 -5.55
CA ILE A 236 -8.03 0.86 -5.23
C ILE A 236 -7.44 1.47 -3.96
N THR A 237 -6.63 0.70 -3.21
CA THR A 237 -5.94 1.23 -2.03
C THR A 237 -4.66 1.98 -2.43
N ASN A 238 -4.27 2.97 -1.62
CA ASN A 238 -3.11 3.82 -1.92
C ASN A 238 -1.82 3.00 -2.09
N TYR A 239 -1.55 2.05 -1.18
CA TYR A 239 -0.35 1.22 -1.26
C TYR A 239 -0.39 0.24 -2.44
N LEU A 240 -1.55 -0.30 -2.78
CA LEU A 240 -1.67 -1.20 -3.93
C LEU A 240 -1.42 -0.44 -5.24
N HIS A 241 -1.97 0.78 -5.37
CA HIS A 241 -1.65 1.67 -6.49
C HIS A 241 -0.15 1.97 -6.57
N LYS A 242 0.50 2.36 -5.47
CA LYS A 242 1.95 2.63 -5.47
C LYS A 242 2.78 1.40 -5.84
N THR A 243 2.38 0.21 -5.37
CA THR A 243 3.05 -1.05 -5.66
C THR A 243 2.97 -1.39 -7.14
N LEU A 244 1.81 -1.20 -7.77
CA LEU A 244 1.59 -1.59 -9.16
C LEU A 244 2.13 -0.59 -10.18
N ALA A 245 2.15 0.71 -9.83
CA ALA A 245 2.50 1.76 -10.78
C ALA A 245 3.92 2.30 -10.64
N HIS A 246 4.42 2.50 -9.42
CA HIS A 246 5.59 3.37 -9.18
C HIS A 246 6.88 2.62 -8.80
N VAL A 247 6.80 1.33 -8.48
CA VAL A 247 7.98 0.57 -8.01
C VAL A 247 9.13 0.54 -9.02
N PRO A 248 8.91 0.25 -10.32
CA PRO A 248 10.01 0.24 -11.30
C PRO A 248 10.74 1.58 -11.38
N GLU A 249 10.00 2.69 -11.50
CA GLU A 249 10.56 4.04 -11.60
C GLU A 249 11.36 4.42 -10.35
N ILE A 250 10.85 4.11 -9.16
CA ILE A 250 11.56 4.40 -7.90
C ILE A 250 12.85 3.58 -7.80
N VAL A 251 12.83 2.29 -8.16
CA VAL A 251 14.02 1.43 -8.08
C VAL A 251 15.08 1.84 -9.09
N GLU A 252 14.68 2.21 -10.31
CA GLU A 252 15.60 2.72 -11.33
C GLU A 252 16.28 4.02 -10.86
N ARG A 253 15.50 4.94 -10.28
CA ARG A 253 16.00 6.23 -9.79
C ARG A 253 16.87 6.12 -8.53
N ASP A 254 16.44 5.32 -7.55
CA ASP A 254 17.02 5.31 -6.20
C ASP A 254 17.93 4.11 -5.93
N GLY A 255 17.93 3.12 -6.83
CA GLY A 255 18.64 1.84 -6.71
C GLY A 255 18.00 0.84 -5.74
N SER A 256 17.18 1.30 -4.79
CA SER A 256 16.51 0.49 -3.79
C SER A 256 15.32 1.21 -3.17
N ILE A 257 14.36 0.45 -2.65
CA ILE A 257 13.26 0.95 -1.80
C ILE A 257 13.45 0.44 -0.37
N GLY A 258 13.69 -0.88 -0.22
CA GLY A 258 13.78 -1.54 1.08
C GLY A 258 14.88 -0.99 1.99
N ALA A 259 16.01 -0.54 1.40
CA ALA A 259 17.11 0.07 2.13
C ALA A 259 16.73 1.41 2.81
N TRP A 260 15.68 2.07 2.32
CA TRP A 260 15.23 3.40 2.77
C TRP A 260 13.95 3.35 3.60
N ALA A 261 13.55 2.16 4.04
CA ALA A 261 12.30 1.91 4.76
C ALA A 261 12.31 2.44 6.21
N SER A 262 11.12 2.66 6.75
CA SER A 262 10.87 3.08 8.14
C SER A 262 11.20 2.01 9.20
N GLU A 263 11.54 0.78 8.80
CA GLU A 263 11.71 -0.37 9.71
C GLU A 263 12.80 -0.15 10.77
N GLY A 264 13.87 0.59 10.42
CA GLY A 264 14.90 1.00 11.38
C GLY A 264 14.36 1.97 12.44
N ASN A 265 13.61 2.99 12.02
CA ASN A 265 13.02 3.98 12.92
C ASN A 265 11.97 3.35 13.84
N GLU A 266 11.10 2.50 13.29
CA GLU A 266 10.09 1.77 14.07
C GLU A 266 10.73 0.79 15.08
N SER A 267 11.87 0.20 14.73
CA SER A 267 12.65 -0.60 15.68
C SER A 267 13.23 0.25 16.81
N GLY A 268 13.62 1.49 16.52
CA GLY A 268 14.06 2.49 17.50
C GLY A 268 13.01 2.79 18.57
N ASN A 269 11.71 2.77 18.23
CA ASN A 269 10.62 2.95 19.19
C ASN A 269 10.64 1.89 20.32
N LYS A 270 11.13 0.68 20.05
CA LYS A 270 11.31 -0.36 21.08
C LYS A 270 12.41 0.03 22.07
N LEU A 271 13.52 0.58 21.57
CA LEU A 271 14.62 1.08 22.40
C LEU A 271 14.18 2.29 23.23
N PHE A 272 13.46 3.24 22.62
CA PHE A 272 12.93 4.40 23.31
C PHE A 272 12.10 4.01 24.55
N ARG A 273 11.15 3.08 24.39
CA ARG A 273 10.33 2.59 25.52
C ARG A 273 11.18 1.93 26.60
N ARG A 274 12.19 1.14 26.20
CA ARG A 274 13.10 0.45 27.11
C ARG A 274 13.91 1.45 27.93
N PHE A 275 14.56 2.41 27.26
CA PHE A 275 15.40 3.40 27.90
C PHE A 275 14.61 4.37 28.76
N ARG A 276 13.44 4.82 28.31
CA ARG A 276 12.55 5.65 29.14
C ARG A 276 12.18 4.95 30.45
N LYS A 277 11.97 3.63 30.43
CA LYS A 277 11.59 2.85 31.62
C LYS A 277 12.77 2.51 32.53
N MET A 278 13.93 2.16 31.95
CA MET A 278 15.04 1.56 32.72
C MET A 278 16.30 2.43 32.80
N ASN A 279 16.39 3.50 31.99
CA ASN A 279 17.61 4.28 31.80
C ASN A 279 17.34 5.79 31.76
N ALA A 280 16.20 6.25 32.28
CA ALA A 280 15.85 7.66 32.40
C ALA A 280 15.41 7.98 33.82
N ARG A 281 15.72 9.20 34.28
CA ARG A 281 15.18 9.74 35.54
C ARG A 281 13.65 9.78 35.44
N GLN A 282 12.96 9.30 36.47
CA GLN A 282 11.50 9.34 36.56
C GLN A 282 11.06 10.62 37.28
N SER A 283 11.54 11.76 36.78
CA SER A 283 11.25 13.11 37.27
C SER A 283 10.17 13.77 36.44
#